data_AF-A0A1Z5RKA7-F1
#
_entry.id   AF-A0A1Z5RKA7-F1
#
_cell.length_a   1.000
_cell.length_b   1.000
_cell.length_c   1.000
_cell.angle_alpha   90.00
_cell.angle_beta   90.00
_cell.angle_gamma   90.00
#
_symmetry.space_group_name_H-M   'P 1'
#
loop_
_entity.id
_entity.type
_entity.pdbx_description
1 polymer ?
#
loop_
_entity_poly.entity_id
_entity_poly.type
_entity_poly.pdbx_seq_one_letter_code
_entity_poly.pdbx_strand_id
1 'polypeptide(L)'
;MTAKTTRNKGMIDCTRGLSREQRAINRRNKLDSSLVSSRGYKRSRNPHVNWILKRIAATEAFCKFEDNLSAIAVQRFGEPLPDREDSNIAFEERSFGEIVKPGEITCPISTNYAVDLSSLVVSIALFDGDKMLFACSGIPIPHGRTTQSLTRFVTSAHLVTQFNQNRNKDDKLRVAVRLPNNRATDGFLGLYDKDIAIVTCFGFLGVHRIDLNDKAKPFPVDNLKAAGRAFNSGSLMAMRGSLYQKRPLEHLEDLNTWVSDSQHISKAVLGGPLLGSDNKIVGMSLDIYDPGDANLRYTFLPMDLLCKRLKHFQILNPEKLHNRGYTLPKDVSSVVPSGFMQTVCRLKSCDYPIPPPLVLEFNGQLFNHFEECFGEVLPWKGYPYGHPPSGSEKCVWNQLPKDIVTDVPRRVVSLASFNGYVRTFACTGLLIKWHGSKAKHTVILTSASLVRGRCNEDSIDNSLTIEVFLPPNQHAGGTLEFYNLDYNIAIVSLNKNFNAIRPDDIFTKNAQNKCKKVVAIGRDAKLHLLMAASGEVKPGNKGCKVVCEDVRLSTCKIKKAGIGGPLINLDGSFVGMNFYDGSGVTPFLPRHKIVKVLSRVNSLPSECIWQYRASG
;
A
#
# COMPACT_ATOMS: atom_id res chain seq x y z
N MET A 1 -8.92 -99.76 -26.20
CA MET A 1 -10.12 -99.03 -25.75
C MET A 1 -10.50 -99.53 -24.37
N THR A 2 -10.20 -98.78 -23.31
CA THR A 2 -10.67 -98.95 -21.91
C THR A 2 -9.91 -97.90 -21.08
N ALA A 3 -10.56 -96.85 -20.59
CA ALA A 3 -11.26 -96.78 -19.31
C ALA A 3 -10.37 -97.08 -18.08
N LYS A 4 -10.20 -96.09 -17.18
CA LYS A 4 -10.49 -96.21 -15.73
C LYS A 4 -10.17 -94.93 -14.95
N THR A 5 -11.24 -94.28 -14.52
CA THR A 5 -11.59 -93.85 -13.14
C THR A 5 -10.50 -93.87 -12.06
N THR A 6 -10.41 -92.81 -11.25
CA THR A 6 -10.71 -92.83 -9.78
C THR A 6 -10.52 -91.45 -9.10
N ARG A 7 -11.19 -91.32 -7.94
CA ARG A 7 -11.46 -90.15 -7.09
C ARG A 7 -10.33 -89.76 -6.13
N ASN A 8 -10.34 -88.48 -5.73
CA ASN A 8 -10.09 -87.87 -4.40
C ASN A 8 -8.74 -88.07 -3.67
N LYS A 9 -8.03 -86.97 -3.32
CA LYS A 9 -8.08 -86.20 -2.03
C LYS A 9 -6.78 -85.38 -1.81
N GLY A 10 -6.93 -84.09 -1.46
CA GLY A 10 -6.14 -83.32 -0.48
C GLY A 10 -4.67 -82.94 -0.76
N MET A 11 -4.35 -81.64 -0.64
CA MET A 11 -3.42 -81.04 0.35
C MET A 11 -2.82 -79.71 -0.15
N ILE A 12 -2.85 -78.69 0.70
CA ILE A 12 -2.28 -77.35 0.51
C ILE A 12 -0.76 -77.41 0.73
N ASP A 13 0.04 -76.69 -0.07
CA ASP A 13 1.34 -76.19 0.40
C ASP A 13 1.60 -74.77 -0.13
N CYS A 14 1.76 -73.85 0.81
CA CYS A 14 2.13 -72.46 0.62
C CYS A 14 3.61 -72.31 0.98
N THR A 15 4.53 -72.32 0.00
CA THR A 15 5.85 -71.64 0.09
C THR A 15 6.68 -71.87 -1.17
N ARG A 16 6.63 -70.96 -2.16
CA ARG A 16 7.74 -70.79 -3.12
C ARG A 16 8.02 -69.32 -3.36
N GLY A 17 8.83 -68.75 -2.46
CA GLY A 17 9.48 -67.46 -2.68
C GLY A 17 10.52 -67.54 -3.81
N LEU A 18 10.74 -66.39 -4.46
CA LEU A 18 11.64 -66.20 -5.61
C LEU A 18 13.01 -66.88 -5.41
N SER A 19 13.54 -67.49 -6.48
CA SER A 19 14.83 -68.18 -6.48
C SER A 19 15.98 -67.24 -6.10
N ARG A 20 17.09 -67.81 -5.59
CA ARG A 20 18.28 -67.06 -5.14
C ARG A 20 18.88 -66.21 -6.27
N GLU A 21 18.86 -66.71 -7.50
CA GLU A 21 19.35 -65.99 -8.69
C GLU A 21 18.43 -64.83 -9.07
N GLN A 22 17.11 -65.02 -9.00
CA GLN A 22 16.17 -63.92 -9.24
C GLN A 22 16.30 -62.82 -8.18
N ARG A 23 16.61 -63.19 -6.92
CA ARG A 23 16.94 -62.22 -5.86
C ARG A 23 18.27 -61.51 -6.10
N ALA A 24 19.26 -62.18 -6.67
CA ALA A 24 20.55 -61.57 -7.01
C ALA A 24 20.43 -60.59 -8.19
N ILE A 25 19.64 -60.95 -9.21
CA ILE A 25 19.32 -60.09 -10.36
C ILE A 25 18.50 -58.87 -9.90
N ASN A 26 17.48 -59.06 -9.06
CA ASN A 26 16.72 -57.94 -8.50
C ASN A 26 17.58 -57.06 -7.57
N ARG A 27 18.58 -57.60 -6.87
CA ARG A 27 19.55 -56.80 -6.11
C ARG A 27 20.49 -56.01 -7.01
N ARG A 28 20.98 -56.58 -8.12
CA ARG A 28 21.76 -55.83 -9.13
C ARG A 28 20.95 -54.75 -9.79
N ASN A 29 19.74 -55.04 -10.25
CA ASN A 29 18.86 -54.04 -10.88
C ASN A 29 18.41 -52.95 -9.89
N LYS A 30 18.32 -53.26 -8.60
CA LYS A 30 18.08 -52.25 -7.53
C LYS A 30 19.33 -51.45 -7.18
N LEU A 31 20.53 -52.03 -7.32
CA LEU A 31 21.80 -51.30 -7.21
C LEU A 31 22.05 -50.42 -8.43
N ASP A 32 21.76 -50.88 -9.66
CA ASP A 32 21.94 -50.08 -10.88
C ASP A 32 20.89 -48.96 -11.00
N SER A 33 19.66 -49.18 -10.54
CA SER A 33 18.65 -48.10 -10.40
C SER A 33 18.90 -47.16 -9.22
N SER A 34 19.72 -47.55 -8.23
CA SER A 34 20.23 -46.63 -7.19
C SER A 34 21.60 -46.03 -7.49
N LEU A 35 22.30 -46.52 -8.52
CA LEU A 35 23.56 -45.95 -9.02
C LEU A 35 23.35 -44.82 -10.05
N VAL A 36 22.14 -44.67 -10.60
CA VAL A 36 21.74 -43.50 -11.41
C VAL A 36 21.17 -42.36 -10.53
N SER A 37 20.90 -42.62 -9.25
CA SER A 37 20.48 -41.62 -8.27
C SER A 37 21.49 -41.56 -7.13
N SER A 38 22.40 -40.58 -7.19
CA SER A 38 23.39 -40.20 -6.16
C SER A 38 24.82 -40.74 -6.34
N ARG A 39 25.55 -40.27 -7.36
CA ARG A 39 26.96 -39.92 -7.14
C ARG A 39 27.03 -38.62 -6.34
N GLY A 40 26.56 -38.70 -5.10
CA GLY A 40 26.80 -37.69 -4.09
C GLY A 40 28.26 -37.79 -3.68
N TYR A 41 29.14 -37.05 -4.37
CA TYR A 41 30.33 -36.56 -3.70
C TYR A 41 29.86 -35.83 -2.45
N LYS A 42 30.00 -36.47 -1.28
CA LYS A 42 30.05 -35.76 0.01
C LYS A 42 31.33 -34.91 -0.02
N ARG A 43 31.35 -33.86 -0.85
CA ARG A 43 32.16 -32.68 -0.57
C ARG A 43 31.60 -32.19 0.75
N SER A 44 32.40 -32.32 1.81
CA SER A 44 32.30 -31.45 2.98
C SER A 44 32.24 -30.02 2.44
N ARG A 45 31.02 -29.50 2.23
CA ARG A 45 30.83 -28.15 1.71
C ARG A 45 31.32 -27.24 2.81
N ASN A 46 32.26 -26.36 2.48
CA ASN A 46 32.82 -25.37 3.41
C ASN A 46 31.66 -24.75 4.22
N PRO A 47 31.72 -24.74 5.58
CA PRO A 47 30.68 -24.16 6.43
C PRO A 47 30.27 -22.75 5.99
N HIS A 48 31.20 -21.96 5.46
CA HIS A 48 30.95 -20.64 4.91
C HIS A 48 30.04 -20.66 3.67
N VAL A 49 30.24 -21.61 2.75
CA VAL A 49 29.39 -21.79 1.56
C VAL A 49 27.97 -22.23 1.96
N ASN A 50 27.85 -23.11 2.96
CA ASN A 50 26.54 -23.52 3.48
C ASN A 50 25.80 -22.34 4.15
N TRP A 51 26.53 -21.46 4.84
CA TRP A 51 25.99 -20.24 5.42
C TRP A 51 25.49 -19.27 4.34
N ILE A 52 26.26 -19.05 3.27
CA ILE A 52 25.85 -18.22 2.12
C ILE A 52 24.58 -18.79 1.47
N LEU A 53 24.55 -20.09 1.18
CA LEU A 53 23.39 -20.73 0.55
C LEU A 53 22.12 -20.60 1.40
N LYS A 54 22.24 -20.74 2.73
CA LYS A 54 21.12 -20.52 3.65
C LYS A 54 20.60 -19.07 3.61
N ARG A 55 21.49 -18.09 3.46
CA ARG A 55 21.09 -16.67 3.33
C ARG A 55 20.39 -16.40 2.02
N ILE A 56 20.85 -16.99 0.91
CA ILE A 56 20.18 -16.87 -0.40
C ILE A 56 18.77 -17.44 -0.31
N ALA A 57 18.63 -18.70 0.14
CA ALA A 57 17.32 -19.35 0.28
C ALA A 57 16.35 -18.58 1.20
N ALA A 58 16.88 -18.02 2.29
CA ALA A 58 16.11 -17.16 3.18
C ALA A 58 15.61 -15.88 2.51
N THR A 59 16.46 -15.24 1.71
CA THR A 59 16.11 -14.03 0.96
C THR A 59 15.04 -14.34 -0.08
N GLU A 60 15.18 -15.45 -0.81
CA GLU A 60 14.16 -15.93 -1.76
C GLU A 60 12.82 -16.22 -1.08
N ALA A 61 12.85 -16.89 0.07
CA ALA A 61 11.64 -17.16 0.84
C ALA A 61 10.95 -15.85 1.30
N PHE A 62 11.74 -14.84 1.68
CA PHE A 62 11.22 -13.53 2.09
C PHE A 62 10.57 -12.81 0.91
N CYS A 63 11.24 -12.75 -0.24
CA CYS A 63 10.66 -12.16 -1.45
C CYS A 63 9.35 -12.86 -1.83
N LYS A 64 9.33 -14.20 -1.82
CA LYS A 64 8.11 -14.96 -2.12
C LYS A 64 6.97 -14.67 -1.14
N PHE A 65 7.28 -14.43 0.14
CA PHE A 65 6.28 -14.04 1.14
C PHE A 65 5.71 -12.64 0.84
N GLU A 66 6.57 -11.67 0.52
CA GLU A 66 6.16 -10.33 0.08
C GLU A 66 5.28 -10.36 -1.17
N ASP A 67 5.69 -11.12 -2.19
CA ASP A 67 4.95 -11.27 -3.45
C ASP A 67 3.57 -11.87 -3.21
N ASN A 68 3.47 -12.89 -2.35
CA ASN A 68 2.19 -13.50 -1.99
C ASN A 68 1.26 -12.51 -1.26
N LEU A 69 1.79 -11.75 -0.30
CA LEU A 69 1.00 -10.72 0.40
C LEU A 69 0.51 -9.65 -0.56
N SER A 70 1.38 -9.23 -1.49
CA SER A 70 1.07 -8.26 -2.53
C SER A 70 -0.03 -8.77 -3.46
N ALA A 71 0.09 -10.01 -3.94
CA ALA A 71 -0.89 -10.65 -4.80
C ALA A 71 -2.27 -10.77 -4.13
N ILE A 72 -2.31 -11.15 -2.85
CA ILE A 72 -3.56 -11.20 -2.07
C ILE A 72 -4.17 -9.80 -1.93
N ALA A 73 -3.36 -8.78 -1.68
CA ALA A 73 -3.84 -7.40 -1.58
C ALA A 73 -4.40 -6.91 -2.92
N VAL A 74 -3.72 -7.17 -4.04
CA VAL A 74 -4.21 -6.83 -5.38
C VAL A 74 -5.50 -7.58 -5.71
N GLN A 75 -5.59 -8.88 -5.37
CA GLN A 75 -6.81 -9.66 -5.59
C GLN A 75 -8.02 -9.10 -4.83
N ARG A 76 -7.82 -8.58 -3.62
CA ARG A 76 -8.90 -8.09 -2.75
C ARG A 76 -9.26 -6.62 -2.94
N PHE A 77 -8.27 -5.78 -3.28
CA PHE A 77 -8.40 -4.32 -3.28
C PHE A 77 -8.01 -3.65 -4.61
N GLY A 78 -7.49 -4.42 -5.55
CA GLY A 78 -7.17 -3.97 -6.90
C GLY A 78 -8.45 -3.78 -7.72
N GLU A 79 -8.32 -2.96 -8.76
CA GLU A 79 -9.40 -2.83 -9.74
C GLU A 79 -9.43 -4.08 -10.64
N PRO A 80 -10.62 -4.49 -11.11
CA PRO A 80 -10.76 -5.62 -12.03
C PRO A 80 -10.17 -5.22 -13.38
N LEU A 81 -8.89 -5.52 -13.58
CA LEU A 81 -8.18 -5.28 -14.83
C LEU A 81 -8.16 -6.53 -15.70
N PRO A 82 -8.33 -6.37 -17.02
CA PRO A 82 -8.18 -7.48 -17.95
C PRO A 82 -6.72 -7.98 -17.98
N ASP A 83 -6.55 -9.20 -18.48
CA ASP A 83 -5.23 -9.67 -18.90
C ASP A 83 -4.76 -8.87 -20.12
N ARG A 84 -3.45 -8.86 -20.38
CA ARG A 84 -2.89 -8.10 -21.50
C ARG A 84 -3.48 -8.61 -22.82
N GLU A 85 -4.15 -7.72 -23.54
CA GLU A 85 -4.52 -7.96 -24.94
C GLU A 85 -3.38 -7.47 -25.84
N ASP A 86 -2.82 -8.37 -26.64
CA ASP A 86 -1.80 -8.05 -27.64
C ASP A 86 -2.44 -7.34 -28.85
N SER A 87 -2.88 -6.11 -28.66
CA SER A 87 -3.20 -5.23 -29.79
C SER A 87 -1.90 -4.78 -30.45
N ASN A 88 -1.65 -5.19 -31.69
CA ASN A 88 -0.49 -4.74 -32.48
C ASN A 88 -0.72 -3.38 -33.16
N ILE A 89 -1.89 -2.76 -32.99
CA ILE A 89 -2.21 -1.49 -33.65
C ILE A 89 -1.55 -0.35 -32.86
N ALA A 90 -0.47 0.21 -33.39
CA ALA A 90 0.16 1.41 -32.85
C ALA A 90 -0.70 2.64 -33.14
N PHE A 91 -0.70 3.60 -32.22
CA PHE A 91 -1.32 4.88 -32.47
C PHE A 91 -0.52 5.64 -33.54
N GLU A 92 -1.19 5.95 -34.65
CA GLU A 92 -0.63 6.80 -35.69
C GLU A 92 -0.91 8.26 -35.35
N GLU A 93 0.13 9.00 -34.98
CA GLU A 93 0.04 10.44 -34.75
C GLU A 93 -0.17 11.18 -36.08
N ARG A 94 -1.33 11.84 -36.21
CA ARG A 94 -1.65 12.66 -37.38
C ARG A 94 -1.30 14.12 -37.13
N SER A 95 -0.64 14.74 -38.11
CA SER A 95 -0.46 16.19 -38.14
C SER A 95 -1.79 16.92 -38.42
N PHE A 96 -1.87 18.19 -38.09
CA PHE A 96 -3.03 19.03 -38.41
C PHE A 96 -2.60 20.46 -38.71
N GLY A 97 -3.43 21.18 -39.47
CA GLY A 97 -3.19 22.57 -39.80
C GLY A 97 -1.82 22.80 -40.45
N GLU A 98 -1.20 23.94 -40.12
CA GLU A 98 0.10 24.36 -40.64
C GLU A 98 1.19 24.23 -39.57
N ILE A 99 2.42 23.94 -39.99
CA ILE A 99 3.59 23.94 -39.11
C ILE A 99 3.98 25.39 -38.81
N VAL A 100 4.04 25.73 -37.52
CA VAL A 100 4.41 27.06 -37.05
C VAL A 100 5.90 27.08 -36.69
N LYS A 101 6.65 28.01 -37.27
CA LYS A 101 8.07 28.20 -36.97
C LYS A 101 8.26 28.93 -35.63
N PRO A 102 9.36 28.67 -34.89
CA PRO A 102 9.68 29.45 -33.70
C PRO A 102 9.67 30.96 -33.98
N GLY A 103 9.04 31.74 -33.10
CA GLY A 103 8.90 33.19 -33.20
C GLY A 103 7.80 33.68 -34.15
N GLU A 104 7.14 32.81 -34.92
CA GLU A 104 6.10 33.19 -35.89
C GLU A 104 4.81 33.66 -35.20
N ILE A 105 4.44 33.02 -34.09
CA ILE A 105 3.29 33.42 -33.27
C ILE A 105 3.79 33.79 -31.88
N THR A 106 3.54 35.03 -31.48
CA THR A 106 3.82 35.54 -30.13
C THR A 106 2.52 35.74 -29.38
N CYS A 107 2.51 35.32 -28.11
CA CYS A 107 1.37 35.41 -27.21
C CYS A 107 1.66 36.47 -26.15
N PRO A 108 0.85 37.52 -26.01
CA PRO A 108 1.01 38.50 -24.94
C PRO A 108 0.59 37.89 -23.61
N ILE A 109 1.53 37.81 -22.67
CA ILE A 109 1.31 37.28 -21.31
C ILE A 109 1.08 38.41 -20.31
N SER A 110 1.65 39.60 -20.54
CA SER A 110 1.37 40.82 -19.79
C SER A 110 1.43 42.05 -20.69
N THR A 111 1.11 43.23 -20.15
CA THR A 111 1.03 44.49 -20.93
C THR A 111 2.28 44.83 -21.72
N ASN A 112 3.46 44.36 -21.30
CA ASN A 112 4.76 44.64 -21.94
C ASN A 112 5.59 43.39 -22.25
N TYR A 113 5.02 42.19 -22.17
CA TYR A 113 5.78 40.94 -22.34
C TYR A 113 4.99 39.92 -23.16
N ALA A 114 5.53 39.58 -24.33
CA ALA A 114 5.04 38.52 -25.19
C ALA A 114 6.08 37.40 -25.28
N VAL A 115 5.61 36.16 -25.34
CA VAL A 115 6.48 34.98 -25.51
C VAL A 115 6.12 34.24 -26.79
N ASP A 116 7.07 33.48 -27.30
CA ASP A 116 6.83 32.56 -28.40
C ASP A 116 5.81 31.48 -27.99
N LEU A 117 4.76 31.29 -28.79
CA LEU A 117 3.76 30.24 -28.60
C LEU A 117 4.40 28.85 -28.44
N SER A 118 5.52 28.60 -29.13
CA SER A 118 6.27 27.35 -29.01
C SER A 118 6.64 27.04 -27.56
N SER A 119 6.95 28.06 -26.76
CA SER A 119 7.32 27.87 -25.36
C SER A 119 6.13 27.57 -24.41
N LEU A 120 4.90 27.75 -24.89
CA LEU A 120 3.65 27.57 -24.14
C LEU A 120 2.91 26.27 -24.49
N VAL A 121 3.46 25.47 -25.41
CA VAL A 121 2.83 24.22 -25.86
C VAL A 121 3.85 23.10 -25.80
N VAL A 122 3.51 22.06 -25.04
CA VAL A 122 4.25 20.78 -25.01
C VAL A 122 3.43 19.68 -25.69
N SER A 123 4.09 18.59 -26.08
CA SER A 123 3.40 17.37 -26.48
C SER A 123 3.46 16.35 -25.34
N ILE A 124 2.37 15.63 -25.11
CA ILE A 124 2.22 14.62 -24.07
C ILE A 124 1.75 13.34 -24.72
N ALA A 125 2.48 12.25 -24.51
CA ALA A 125 2.13 10.95 -25.07
C ALA A 125 2.08 9.86 -24.01
N LEU A 126 1.16 8.92 -24.22
CA LEU A 126 1.01 7.68 -23.45
C LEU A 126 1.69 6.54 -24.21
N PHE A 127 2.49 5.76 -23.50
CA PHE A 127 3.17 4.60 -24.05
C PHE A 127 2.91 3.36 -23.21
N ASP A 128 2.89 2.20 -23.86
CA ASP A 128 3.12 0.88 -23.25
C ASP A 128 4.47 0.34 -23.77
N GLY A 129 5.50 0.38 -22.92
CA GLY A 129 6.88 0.17 -23.35
C GLY A 129 7.32 1.19 -24.41
N ASP A 130 7.65 0.71 -25.61
CA ASP A 130 8.05 1.54 -26.75
C ASP A 130 6.86 1.92 -27.65
N LYS A 131 5.70 1.28 -27.46
CA LYS A 131 4.52 1.50 -28.27
C LYS A 131 3.78 2.74 -27.80
N MET A 132 3.65 3.74 -28.67
CA MET A 132 2.78 4.89 -28.43
C MET A 132 1.32 4.48 -28.59
N LEU A 133 0.51 4.83 -27.59
CA LEU A 133 -0.93 4.54 -27.52
C LEU A 133 -1.78 5.77 -27.77
N PHE A 134 -1.26 6.95 -27.44
CA PHE A 134 -1.96 8.22 -27.59
C PHE A 134 -0.99 9.39 -27.51
N ALA A 135 -1.27 10.47 -28.25
CA ALA A 135 -0.56 11.74 -28.10
C ALA A 135 -1.54 12.92 -28.16
N CYS A 136 -1.25 13.93 -27.35
CA CYS A 136 -2.00 15.17 -27.19
C CYS A 136 -1.05 16.31 -26.83
N SER A 137 -1.58 17.52 -26.68
CA SER A 137 -0.84 18.70 -26.24
C SER A 137 -1.06 19.00 -24.76
N GLY A 138 -0.20 19.84 -24.20
CA GLY A 138 -0.39 20.39 -22.86
C GLY A 138 0.07 21.84 -22.76
N ILE A 139 -0.51 22.56 -21.81
CA ILE A 139 -0.18 23.95 -21.51
C ILE A 139 0.55 24.00 -20.15
N PRO A 140 1.76 24.59 -20.07
CA PRO A 140 2.46 24.74 -18.80
C PRO A 140 1.73 25.72 -17.88
N ILE A 141 1.45 25.29 -16.65
CA ILE A 141 0.72 26.08 -15.64
C ILE A 141 1.64 26.62 -14.54
N PRO A 142 1.23 27.69 -13.83
CA PRO A 142 1.98 28.22 -12.69
C PRO A 142 2.33 27.16 -11.65
N HIS A 143 3.48 27.35 -10.99
CA HIS A 143 3.92 26.45 -9.94
C HIS A 143 3.04 26.57 -8.70
N GLY A 144 2.79 25.45 -8.04
CA GLY A 144 2.24 25.47 -6.68
C GLY A 144 3.33 25.79 -5.64
N ARG A 145 2.98 25.67 -4.36
CA ARG A 145 3.90 25.90 -3.23
C ARG A 145 4.74 24.67 -2.85
N THR A 146 5.26 23.92 -3.81
CA THR A 146 6.08 22.74 -3.51
C THR A 146 7.53 23.13 -3.25
N THR A 147 8.18 22.48 -2.28
CA THR A 147 9.63 22.63 -2.04
C THR A 147 10.47 21.99 -3.15
N GLN A 148 9.90 20.99 -3.83
CA GLN A 148 10.49 20.37 -5.01
C GLN A 148 10.22 21.23 -6.25
N SER A 149 11.23 21.33 -7.11
CA SER A 149 11.13 21.94 -8.43
C SER A 149 10.29 21.04 -9.32
N LEU A 150 9.02 21.39 -9.54
CA LEU A 150 8.08 20.61 -10.35
C LEU A 150 7.50 21.49 -11.46
N THR A 151 7.47 20.97 -12.69
CA THR A 151 6.76 21.60 -13.80
C THR A 151 5.45 20.87 -14.02
N ARG A 152 4.34 21.61 -14.12
CA ARG A 152 3.00 21.05 -14.33
C ARG A 152 2.42 21.49 -15.66
N PHE A 153 1.67 20.60 -16.27
CA PHE A 153 0.96 20.82 -17.52
C PHE A 153 -0.51 20.47 -17.31
N VAL A 154 -1.41 21.33 -17.79
CA VAL A 154 -2.81 20.96 -17.97
C VAL A 154 -3.00 20.40 -19.37
N THR A 155 -3.80 19.35 -19.49
CA THR A 155 -4.16 18.71 -20.75
C THR A 155 -5.60 18.19 -20.69
N SER A 156 -6.09 17.59 -21.77
CA SER A 156 -7.41 16.98 -21.84
C SER A 156 -7.49 15.69 -21.01
N ALA A 157 -8.62 15.46 -20.35
CA ALA A 157 -8.95 14.19 -19.69
C ALA A 157 -8.99 13.00 -20.66
N HIS A 158 -8.98 13.22 -21.98
CA HIS A 158 -8.77 12.18 -22.98
C HIS A 158 -7.52 11.34 -22.72
N LEU A 159 -6.45 11.95 -22.21
CA LEU A 159 -5.25 11.21 -21.81
C LEU A 159 -5.56 10.18 -20.70
N VAL A 160 -6.42 10.53 -19.75
CA VAL A 160 -6.85 9.64 -18.66
C VAL A 160 -7.79 8.56 -19.19
N THR A 161 -8.71 8.91 -20.10
CA THR A 161 -9.56 7.93 -20.77
C THR A 161 -8.71 6.87 -21.50
N GLN A 162 -7.71 7.31 -22.27
CA GLN A 162 -6.78 6.41 -22.95
C GLN A 162 -5.92 5.62 -21.97
N PHE A 163 -5.45 6.24 -20.88
CA PHE A 163 -4.73 5.54 -19.82
C PHE A 163 -5.57 4.39 -19.27
N ASN A 164 -6.80 4.66 -18.84
CA ASN A 164 -7.69 3.67 -18.25
C ASN A 164 -8.12 2.57 -19.24
N GLN A 165 -8.38 2.91 -20.51
CA GLN A 165 -8.74 1.93 -21.54
C GLN A 165 -7.62 0.93 -21.85
N ASN A 166 -6.36 1.33 -21.66
CA ASN A 166 -5.20 0.50 -21.96
C ASN A 166 -4.62 -0.20 -20.71
N ARG A 167 -5.26 -0.06 -19.55
CA ARG A 167 -4.80 -0.73 -18.33
C ARG A 167 -5.02 -2.23 -18.38
N ASN A 168 -4.06 -2.96 -17.83
CA ASN A 168 -4.11 -4.41 -17.67
C ASN A 168 -3.31 -4.82 -16.43
N LYS A 169 -3.36 -6.09 -16.02
CA LYS A 169 -2.71 -6.54 -14.76
C LYS A 169 -1.20 -6.28 -14.70
N ASP A 170 -0.52 -6.28 -15.84
CA ASP A 170 0.94 -6.15 -15.96
C ASP A 170 1.35 -4.91 -16.74
N ASP A 171 0.47 -3.92 -16.84
CA ASP A 171 0.69 -2.77 -17.71
C ASP A 171 1.87 -1.92 -17.21
N LYS A 172 2.66 -1.41 -18.17
CA LYS A 172 3.82 -0.55 -17.91
C LYS A 172 3.58 0.82 -18.52
N LEU A 173 2.34 1.31 -18.38
CA LEU A 173 1.94 2.58 -18.96
C LEU A 173 2.82 3.72 -18.43
N ARG A 174 3.44 4.46 -19.35
CA ARG A 174 4.25 5.63 -19.04
C ARG A 174 3.71 6.84 -19.80
N VAL A 175 3.72 7.99 -19.13
CA VAL A 175 3.43 9.27 -19.77
C VAL A 175 4.75 9.99 -20.02
N ALA A 176 4.98 10.44 -21.24
CA ALA A 176 6.14 11.21 -21.63
C ALA A 176 5.72 12.60 -22.08
N VAL A 177 6.53 13.61 -21.73
CA VAL A 177 6.33 15.00 -22.11
C VAL A 177 7.49 15.43 -23.00
N ARG A 178 7.18 15.85 -24.23
CA ARG A 178 8.16 16.42 -25.16
C ARG A 178 8.11 17.93 -25.12
N LEU A 179 9.27 18.52 -24.84
CA LEU A 179 9.48 19.95 -24.67
C LEU A 179 9.75 20.66 -26.01
N PRO A 180 9.66 22.00 -26.04
CA PRO A 180 9.93 22.79 -27.25
C PRO A 180 11.35 22.64 -27.79
N ASN A 181 12.31 22.30 -26.94
CA ASN A 181 13.69 22.00 -27.32
C ASN A 181 13.89 20.54 -27.78
N ASN A 182 12.80 19.84 -28.11
CA ASN A 182 12.73 18.45 -28.54
C ASN A 182 13.19 17.39 -27.53
N ARG A 183 13.58 17.77 -26.31
CA ARG A 183 13.87 16.81 -25.24
C ARG A 183 12.57 16.20 -24.73
N ALA A 184 12.59 14.89 -24.49
CA ALA A 184 11.53 14.18 -23.81
C ALA A 184 11.90 13.96 -22.33
N THR A 185 10.91 14.01 -21.46
CA THR A 185 11.04 13.69 -20.03
C THR A 185 9.82 12.91 -19.57
N ASP A 186 9.93 12.18 -18.47
CA ASP A 186 8.80 11.43 -17.92
C ASP A 186 7.83 12.38 -17.21
N GLY A 187 6.54 12.13 -17.42
CA GLY A 187 5.44 12.81 -16.77
C GLY A 187 4.66 11.87 -15.88
N PHE A 188 4.22 12.38 -14.73
CA PHE A 188 3.29 11.72 -13.85
C PHE A 188 1.88 12.24 -14.11
N LEU A 189 1.01 11.37 -14.63
CA LEU A 189 -0.42 11.65 -14.73
C LEU A 189 -1.02 11.60 -13.32
N GLY A 190 -1.46 12.76 -12.82
CA GLY A 190 -1.90 12.91 -11.44
C GLY A 190 -3.40 13.15 -11.35
N LEU A 191 -3.76 14.38 -11.01
CA LEU A 191 -5.14 14.82 -10.79
C LEU A 191 -5.90 14.98 -12.11
N TYR A 192 -7.19 14.65 -12.10
CA TYR A 192 -8.08 14.89 -13.22
C TYR A 192 -9.54 15.07 -12.77
N ASP A 193 -10.33 15.69 -13.63
CA ASP A 193 -11.80 15.69 -13.57
C ASP A 193 -12.35 15.17 -14.91
N LYS A 194 -13.64 15.39 -15.17
CA LYS A 194 -14.28 14.93 -16.40
C LYS A 194 -13.71 15.54 -17.70
N ASP A 195 -13.06 16.71 -17.65
CA ASP A 195 -12.59 17.40 -18.86
C ASP A 195 -11.08 17.62 -18.90
N ILE A 196 -10.42 17.83 -17.74
CA ILE A 196 -8.99 18.15 -17.68
C ILE A 196 -8.19 17.14 -16.87
N ALA A 197 -6.92 17.00 -17.22
CA ALA A 197 -5.93 16.23 -16.47
C ALA A 197 -4.64 17.01 -16.25
N ILE A 198 -3.93 16.68 -15.17
CA ILE A 198 -2.68 17.31 -14.78
C ILE A 198 -1.53 16.32 -14.93
N VAL A 199 -0.54 16.70 -15.72
CA VAL A 199 0.71 15.96 -15.86
C VAL A 199 1.82 16.74 -15.16
N THR A 200 2.57 16.09 -14.29
CA THR A 200 3.65 16.71 -13.53
C THR A 200 4.99 16.07 -13.87
N CYS A 201 6.00 16.88 -14.16
CA CYS A 201 7.37 16.45 -14.38
C CYS A 201 8.28 16.97 -13.27
N PHE A 202 9.36 16.23 -13.01
CA PHE A 202 10.40 16.64 -12.08
C PHE A 202 11.37 17.63 -12.74
N GLY A 203 11.71 18.70 -12.03
CA GLY A 203 12.63 19.75 -12.49
C GLY A 203 11.94 20.99 -13.08
N PHE A 204 12.72 22.08 -13.20
CA PHE A 204 12.34 23.27 -13.96
C PHE A 204 12.59 23.02 -15.44
N LEU A 205 11.54 22.83 -16.21
CA LEU A 205 11.63 22.65 -17.65
C LEU A 205 11.64 24.04 -18.30
N GLY A 206 12.43 24.21 -19.36
CA GLY A 206 12.57 25.48 -20.10
C GLY A 206 11.32 25.83 -20.90
N VAL A 207 10.21 26.07 -20.23
CA VAL A 207 8.89 26.42 -20.78
C VAL A 207 8.38 27.68 -20.10
N HIS A 208 7.64 28.50 -20.86
CA HIS A 208 6.92 29.63 -20.28
C HIS A 208 5.58 29.16 -19.74
N ARG A 209 5.07 29.83 -18.71
CA ARG A 209 3.81 29.47 -18.05
C ARG A 209 2.74 30.43 -18.48
N ILE A 210 1.52 29.92 -18.62
CA ILE A 210 0.36 30.76 -18.88
C ILE A 210 0.09 31.69 -17.68
N ASP A 211 -0.22 32.95 -17.94
CA ASP A 211 -0.74 33.85 -16.91
C ASP A 211 -2.24 33.62 -16.73
N LEU A 212 -2.61 33.33 -15.48
CA LEU A 212 -3.97 33.01 -15.05
C LEU A 212 -4.61 34.15 -14.24
N ASN A 213 -3.92 35.29 -14.12
CA ASN A 213 -4.38 36.45 -13.35
C ASN A 213 -5.28 37.40 -14.14
N ASP A 214 -5.30 37.31 -15.48
CA ASP A 214 -6.05 38.24 -16.30
C ASP A 214 -7.55 37.89 -16.27
N LYS A 215 -8.39 38.84 -15.85
CA LYS A 215 -9.85 38.66 -15.84
C LYS A 215 -10.31 38.69 -17.30
N ALA A 216 -10.77 37.54 -17.81
CA ALA A 216 -11.24 37.40 -19.19
C ALA A 216 -12.20 38.54 -19.56
N LYS A 217 -11.83 39.35 -20.56
CA LYS A 217 -12.75 40.28 -21.22
C LYS A 217 -13.73 39.47 -22.09
N PRO A 218 -14.98 39.95 -22.30
CA PRO A 218 -15.91 39.30 -23.21
C PRO A 218 -15.29 39.13 -24.61
N PHE A 219 -15.53 37.94 -25.17
CA PHE A 219 -14.93 37.43 -26.40
C PHE A 219 -15.46 38.16 -27.65
N PRO A 220 -14.61 38.77 -28.49
CA PRO A 220 -14.97 39.13 -29.86
C PRO A 220 -14.80 37.89 -30.75
N VAL A 221 -15.91 37.45 -31.32
CA VAL A 221 -16.07 36.15 -32.00
C VAL A 221 -15.82 36.34 -33.49
N ASP A 222 -14.58 36.10 -33.93
CA ASP A 222 -14.20 35.68 -35.30
C ASP A 222 -12.69 35.39 -35.34
N ASN A 223 -12.27 34.33 -36.05
CA ASN A 223 -10.89 33.87 -36.22
C ASN A 223 -10.19 33.31 -34.97
N LEU A 224 -10.59 32.11 -34.56
CA LEU A 224 -9.89 31.32 -33.54
C LEU A 224 -8.69 30.60 -34.17
N LYS A 225 -7.62 30.40 -33.39
CA LYS A 225 -6.50 29.52 -33.76
C LYS A 225 -6.25 28.50 -32.66
N ALA A 226 -6.34 27.22 -32.97
CA ALA A 226 -5.96 26.16 -32.04
C ALA A 226 -4.52 25.73 -32.32
N ALA A 227 -3.71 25.60 -31.28
CA ALA A 227 -2.33 25.18 -31.41
C ALA A 227 -2.07 23.87 -30.65
N GLY A 228 -1.13 23.09 -31.15
CA GLY A 228 -0.71 21.84 -30.53
C GLY A 228 0.67 21.41 -31.02
N ARG A 229 1.26 20.42 -30.37
CA ARG A 229 2.59 19.92 -30.70
C ARG A 229 2.56 18.42 -30.93
N ALA A 230 3.15 17.99 -32.04
CA ALA A 230 3.34 16.58 -32.35
C ALA A 230 4.43 15.97 -31.47
N PHE A 231 4.20 14.77 -30.95
CA PHE A 231 5.14 14.06 -30.11
C PHE A 231 6.29 13.49 -30.93
N ASN A 232 6.07 12.96 -32.14
CA ASN A 232 7.10 12.31 -32.95
C ASN A 232 8.07 13.29 -33.62
N SER A 233 7.55 14.39 -34.15
CA SER A 233 8.38 15.41 -34.82
C SER A 233 8.80 16.55 -33.88
N GLY A 234 8.07 16.77 -32.79
CA GLY A 234 8.24 17.95 -31.93
C GLY A 234 7.71 19.24 -32.58
N SER A 235 7.13 19.16 -33.77
CA SER A 235 6.67 20.33 -34.53
C SER A 235 5.47 20.99 -33.86
N LEU A 236 5.52 22.32 -33.76
CA LEU A 236 4.36 23.13 -33.39
C LEU A 236 3.44 23.23 -34.60
N MET A 237 2.15 23.02 -34.40
CA MET A 237 1.12 23.04 -35.42
C MET A 237 -0.01 23.97 -34.97
N ALA A 238 -0.62 24.67 -35.92
CA ALA A 238 -1.79 25.49 -35.66
C ALA A 238 -2.82 25.36 -36.77
N MET A 239 -4.10 25.37 -36.40
CA MET A 239 -5.22 25.43 -37.34
C MET A 239 -6.14 26.59 -37.01
N ARG A 240 -6.72 27.19 -38.04
CA ARG A 240 -7.76 28.22 -37.89
C ARG A 240 -9.13 27.59 -37.75
N GLY A 241 -10.03 28.33 -37.13
CA GLY A 241 -11.42 27.95 -37.02
C GLY A 241 -12.31 29.09 -36.55
N SER A 242 -13.60 28.77 -36.42
CA SER A 242 -14.65 29.70 -36.01
C SER A 242 -15.53 29.08 -34.93
N LEU A 243 -16.14 29.92 -34.10
CA LEU A 243 -17.05 29.45 -33.06
C LEU A 243 -18.32 28.90 -33.71
N TYR A 244 -18.80 27.76 -33.22
CA TYR A 244 -20.05 27.21 -33.72
C TYR A 244 -21.24 27.96 -33.08
N GLN A 245 -22.03 28.68 -33.89
CA GLN A 245 -23.27 29.30 -33.45
C GLN A 245 -24.46 28.38 -33.79
N LYS A 246 -25.16 27.88 -32.77
CA LYS A 246 -26.38 27.05 -32.93
C LYS A 246 -27.54 27.86 -33.53
N ARG A 247 -28.39 27.21 -34.32
CA ARG A 247 -29.74 27.71 -34.60
C ARG A 247 -30.64 27.50 -33.37
N PRO A 248 -31.65 28.35 -33.09
CA PRO A 248 -32.33 28.42 -31.77
C PRO A 248 -33.17 27.21 -31.32
N LEU A 249 -33.17 26.06 -32.01
CA LEU A 249 -34.19 25.01 -31.84
C LEU A 249 -33.70 23.66 -31.30
N GLU A 250 -32.46 23.53 -30.86
CA GLU A 250 -31.93 22.25 -30.34
C GLU A 250 -31.54 22.34 -28.85
N HIS A 251 -32.32 21.68 -28.00
CA HIS A 251 -32.11 21.53 -26.55
C HIS A 251 -30.91 20.64 -26.22
N LEU A 252 -29.70 21.14 -26.48
CA LEU A 252 -28.47 20.53 -25.99
C LEU A 252 -27.68 21.61 -25.23
N GLU A 253 -27.31 21.32 -23.98
CA GLU A 253 -26.63 22.22 -23.05
C GLU A 253 -25.41 22.95 -23.68
N ASP A 254 -25.07 24.13 -23.13
CA ASP A 254 -24.09 25.12 -23.61
C ASP A 254 -22.65 24.59 -23.78
N LEU A 255 -22.41 23.75 -24.78
CA LEU A 255 -21.05 23.33 -25.14
C LEU A 255 -20.36 24.42 -25.97
N ASN A 256 -19.34 25.04 -25.37
CA ASN A 256 -18.38 25.91 -26.03
C ASN A 256 -17.67 25.12 -27.15
N THR A 257 -18.17 25.29 -28.38
CA THR A 257 -17.77 24.51 -29.55
C THR A 257 -17.22 25.40 -30.64
N TRP A 258 -16.22 24.90 -31.34
CA TRP A 258 -15.63 25.55 -32.50
C TRP A 258 -15.42 24.54 -33.62
N VAL A 259 -15.47 25.03 -34.85
CA VAL A 259 -15.27 24.24 -36.06
C VAL A 259 -13.94 24.67 -36.68
N SER A 260 -13.14 23.68 -37.06
CA SER A 260 -11.89 23.92 -37.76
C SER A 260 -12.14 24.22 -39.24
N ASP A 261 -11.36 25.13 -39.80
CA ASP A 261 -11.33 25.37 -41.25
C ASP A 261 -10.58 24.25 -41.99
N SER A 262 -9.86 23.38 -41.25
CA SER A 262 -9.10 22.25 -41.78
C SER A 262 -9.92 20.95 -41.70
N GLN A 263 -9.87 20.16 -42.77
CA GLN A 263 -10.48 18.82 -42.83
C GLN A 263 -9.68 17.76 -42.04
N HIS A 264 -8.44 18.05 -41.64
CA HIS A 264 -7.60 17.13 -40.89
C HIS A 264 -7.93 17.12 -39.41
N ILE A 265 -8.44 15.98 -38.94
CA ILE A 265 -8.73 15.73 -37.52
C ILE A 265 -7.51 15.13 -36.86
N SER A 266 -7.02 15.78 -35.81
CA SER A 266 -5.95 15.24 -34.98
C SER A 266 -6.25 15.39 -33.50
N LYS A 267 -5.99 14.32 -32.74
CA LYS A 267 -6.03 14.34 -31.28
C LYS A 267 -4.84 15.08 -30.67
N ALA A 268 -3.81 15.39 -31.47
CA ALA A 268 -2.65 16.15 -31.03
C ALA A 268 -3.02 17.57 -30.57
N VAL A 269 -4.15 18.14 -31.01
CA VAL A 269 -4.61 19.47 -30.58
C VAL A 269 -5.24 19.46 -29.18
N LEU A 270 -5.70 18.31 -28.69
CA LEU A 270 -6.37 18.19 -27.39
C LEU A 270 -5.40 18.58 -26.26
N GLY A 271 -5.88 19.35 -25.29
CA GLY A 271 -5.06 19.93 -24.23
C GLY A 271 -4.17 21.11 -24.67
N GLY A 272 -4.18 21.48 -25.95
CA GLY A 272 -3.48 22.65 -26.47
C GLY A 272 -4.28 23.96 -26.33
N PRO A 273 -3.62 25.13 -26.43
CA PRO A 273 -4.28 26.42 -26.26
C PRO A 273 -5.12 26.80 -27.49
N LEU A 274 -6.23 27.47 -27.21
CA LEU A 274 -7.05 28.17 -28.19
C LEU A 274 -6.75 29.66 -28.10
N LEU A 275 -6.43 30.28 -29.23
CA LEU A 275 -6.03 31.68 -29.34
C LEU A 275 -7.14 32.50 -30.00
N GLY A 276 -7.36 33.71 -29.48
CA GLY A 276 -8.20 34.72 -30.11
C GLY A 276 -7.47 35.44 -31.26
N SER A 277 -8.17 36.38 -31.90
CA SER A 277 -7.62 37.21 -32.99
C SER A 277 -6.44 38.08 -32.56
N ASP A 278 -6.33 38.40 -31.27
CA ASP A 278 -5.21 39.12 -30.65
C ASP A 278 -4.06 38.20 -30.20
N ASN A 279 -4.10 36.92 -30.59
CA ASN A 279 -3.21 35.85 -30.14
C ASN A 279 -3.16 35.66 -28.61
N LYS A 280 -4.14 36.17 -27.84
CA LYS A 280 -4.29 35.81 -26.43
C LYS A 280 -4.88 34.42 -26.31
N ILE A 281 -4.46 33.68 -25.28
CA ILE A 281 -5.07 32.40 -24.96
C ILE A 281 -6.46 32.65 -24.38
N VAL A 282 -7.47 32.12 -25.06
CA VAL A 282 -8.89 32.27 -24.71
C VAL A 282 -9.48 30.98 -24.13
N GLY A 283 -8.80 29.85 -24.30
CA GLY A 283 -9.15 28.59 -23.68
C GLY A 283 -8.21 27.45 -24.00
N MET A 284 -8.64 26.23 -23.71
CA MET A 284 -7.94 24.98 -23.99
C MET A 284 -8.85 24.00 -24.72
N SER A 285 -8.35 23.36 -25.78
CA SER A 285 -9.09 22.33 -26.51
C SER A 285 -9.31 21.08 -25.64
N LEU A 286 -10.54 20.57 -25.57
CA LEU A 286 -10.91 19.46 -24.67
C LEU A 286 -11.16 18.16 -25.41
N ASP A 287 -12.10 18.16 -26.36
CA ASP A 287 -12.61 16.96 -26.99
C ASP A 287 -12.99 17.20 -28.46
N ILE A 288 -13.14 16.11 -29.20
CA ILE A 288 -13.67 16.03 -30.54
C ILE A 288 -15.09 15.45 -30.43
N TYR A 289 -16.07 16.27 -30.75
CA TYR A 289 -17.47 15.91 -30.78
C TYR A 289 -17.91 15.63 -32.21
N ASP A 290 -18.45 14.43 -32.44
CA ASP A 290 -19.09 14.05 -33.71
C ASP A 290 -20.62 14.19 -33.57
N PRO A 291 -21.23 15.24 -34.14
CA PRO A 291 -22.69 15.39 -34.14
C PRO A 291 -23.41 14.42 -35.08
N GLY A 292 -22.70 13.63 -35.90
CA GLY A 292 -23.29 12.82 -36.97
C GLY A 292 -23.72 13.61 -38.20
N ASP A 293 -23.50 14.93 -38.21
CA ASP A 293 -23.38 15.71 -39.44
C ASP A 293 -21.93 15.65 -39.90
N ALA A 294 -21.65 15.79 -41.21
CA ALA A 294 -20.32 15.58 -41.78
C ALA A 294 -19.21 16.52 -41.22
N ASN A 295 -19.50 17.39 -40.26
CA ASN A 295 -18.57 18.34 -39.66
C ASN A 295 -18.28 17.99 -38.18
N LEU A 296 -17.10 17.41 -37.95
CA LEU A 296 -16.57 17.22 -36.61
C LEU A 296 -16.31 18.57 -35.93
N ARG A 297 -16.67 18.66 -34.65
CA ARG A 297 -16.57 19.88 -33.83
C ARG A 297 -15.59 19.65 -32.70
N TYR A 298 -14.92 20.71 -32.27
CA TYR A 298 -14.05 20.68 -31.11
C TYR A 298 -14.72 21.39 -29.95
N THR A 299 -14.64 20.82 -28.77
CA THR A 299 -15.05 21.50 -27.53
C THR A 299 -13.83 22.17 -26.90
N PHE A 300 -14.06 23.27 -26.19
CA PHE A 300 -12.99 23.95 -25.47
C PHE A 300 -13.43 24.43 -24.09
N LEU A 301 -12.44 24.57 -23.21
CA LEU A 301 -12.59 25.13 -21.88
C LEU A 301 -12.17 26.59 -21.88
N PRO A 302 -13.08 27.55 -21.63
CA PRO A 302 -12.71 28.95 -21.49
C PRO A 302 -11.70 29.17 -20.36
N MET A 303 -10.84 30.18 -20.52
CA MET A 303 -9.79 30.48 -19.54
C MET A 303 -10.30 30.75 -18.12
N ASP A 304 -11.45 31.44 -17.97
CA ASP A 304 -11.99 31.74 -16.63
C ASP A 304 -12.42 30.46 -15.88
N LEU A 305 -12.98 29.50 -16.62
CA LEU A 305 -13.39 28.20 -16.07
C LEU A 305 -12.17 27.32 -15.78
N LEU A 306 -11.16 27.34 -16.64
CA LEU A 306 -9.87 26.68 -16.36
C LEU A 306 -9.24 27.22 -15.06
N CYS A 307 -9.20 28.55 -14.88
CA CYS A 307 -8.70 29.17 -13.65
C CYS A 307 -9.49 28.74 -12.41
N LYS A 308 -10.83 28.67 -12.50
CA LYS A 308 -11.69 28.17 -11.40
C LYS A 308 -11.37 26.72 -11.07
N ARG A 309 -11.18 25.85 -12.07
CA ARG A 309 -10.82 24.44 -11.86
C ARG A 309 -9.45 24.26 -11.22
N LEU A 310 -8.43 24.99 -11.68
CA LEU A 310 -7.08 24.90 -11.11
C LEU A 310 -7.02 25.44 -9.66
N LYS A 311 -7.93 26.35 -9.28
CA LYS A 311 -8.15 26.73 -7.87
C LYS A 311 -8.81 25.61 -7.07
N HIS A 312 -9.86 24.99 -7.62
CA HIS A 312 -10.56 23.84 -7.01
C HIS A 312 -9.62 22.64 -6.79
N PHE A 313 -8.73 22.37 -7.73
CA PHE A 313 -7.67 21.35 -7.63
C PHE A 313 -6.58 21.73 -6.61
N GLN A 314 -6.68 22.90 -5.96
CA GLN A 314 -5.70 23.42 -5.00
C GLN A 314 -4.30 23.62 -5.60
N ILE A 315 -4.18 23.82 -6.92
CA ILE A 315 -2.90 24.05 -7.60
C ILE A 315 -2.46 25.51 -7.48
N LEU A 316 -3.38 26.45 -7.71
CA LEU A 316 -3.07 27.89 -7.67
C LEU A 316 -3.10 28.46 -6.25
N ASN A 317 -4.07 28.02 -5.44
CA ASN A 317 -4.25 28.48 -4.06
C ASN A 317 -4.37 27.27 -3.12
N PRO A 318 -3.28 26.54 -2.85
CA PRO A 318 -3.35 25.39 -1.97
C PRO A 318 -3.75 25.83 -0.55
N GLU A 319 -4.81 25.21 -0.01
CA GLU A 319 -5.09 25.29 1.42
C GLU A 319 -3.99 24.56 2.21
N LYS A 320 -3.90 24.82 3.51
CA LYS A 320 -2.93 24.10 4.36
C LYS A 320 -3.28 22.62 4.35
N LEU A 321 -2.36 21.77 3.86
CA LEU A 321 -2.50 20.33 3.95
C LEU A 321 -2.66 19.89 5.42
N HIS A 322 -3.80 19.29 5.72
CA HIS A 322 -3.99 18.60 7.00
C HIS A 322 -3.38 17.20 6.91
N ASN A 323 -2.23 17.02 7.58
CA ASN A 323 -1.44 15.77 7.57
C ASN A 323 -2.17 14.53 8.12
N ARG A 324 -3.41 14.65 8.62
CA ARG A 324 -4.19 13.55 9.20
C ARG A 324 -5.34 13.05 8.32
N GLY A 325 -5.52 13.59 7.11
CA GLY A 325 -6.63 13.20 6.24
C GLY A 325 -6.66 13.98 4.93
N TYR A 326 -5.65 13.79 4.08
CA TYR A 326 -5.73 14.30 2.72
C TYR A 326 -6.92 13.64 2.02
N THR A 327 -7.85 14.48 1.57
CA THR A 327 -8.99 14.10 0.75
C THR A 327 -8.95 14.94 -0.51
N LEU A 328 -9.27 14.31 -1.64
CA LEU A 328 -9.36 15.03 -2.90
C LEU A 328 -10.56 15.99 -2.85
N PRO A 329 -10.48 17.16 -3.50
CA PRO A 329 -11.65 18.00 -3.71
C PRO A 329 -12.80 17.21 -4.34
N LYS A 330 -14.04 17.61 -4.07
CA LYS A 330 -15.22 16.98 -4.65
C LYS A 330 -15.11 16.92 -6.18
N ASP A 331 -15.48 15.79 -6.78
CA ASP A 331 -15.46 15.54 -8.23
C ASP A 331 -14.06 15.54 -8.88
N VAL A 332 -12.99 15.52 -8.07
CA VAL A 332 -11.59 15.37 -8.52
C VAL A 332 -11.10 13.97 -8.20
N SER A 333 -10.49 13.33 -9.20
CA SER A 333 -9.91 12.00 -9.11
C SER A 333 -8.39 12.06 -9.26
N SER A 334 -7.71 11.00 -8.81
CA SER A 334 -6.27 10.81 -9.05
C SER A 334 -6.07 9.49 -9.79
N VAL A 335 -5.15 9.49 -10.75
CA VAL A 335 -4.68 8.25 -11.35
C VAL A 335 -3.73 7.56 -10.36
N VAL A 336 -3.83 6.24 -10.28
CA VAL A 336 -2.82 5.39 -9.62
C VAL A 336 -1.90 4.88 -10.73
N PRO A 337 -0.63 5.31 -10.80
CA PRO A 337 0.26 4.80 -11.83
C PRO A 337 0.52 3.30 -11.63
N SER A 338 0.73 2.60 -12.73
CA SER A 338 0.73 1.13 -12.78
C SER A 338 1.78 0.50 -11.85
N GLY A 339 2.97 1.11 -11.77
CA GLY A 339 4.04 0.69 -10.87
C GLY A 339 3.73 0.82 -9.37
N PHE A 340 2.63 1.49 -8.98
CA PHE A 340 2.26 1.73 -7.58
C PHE A 340 1.00 0.97 -7.14
N MET A 341 0.35 0.22 -8.03
CA MET A 341 -0.90 -0.49 -7.73
C MET A 341 -0.78 -1.41 -6.51
N GLN A 342 0.31 -2.18 -6.44
CA GLN A 342 0.59 -3.07 -5.30
C GLN A 342 0.70 -2.30 -3.98
N THR A 343 1.42 -1.18 -4.00
CA THR A 343 1.59 -0.31 -2.83
C THR A 343 0.24 0.26 -2.37
N VAL A 344 -0.58 0.75 -3.30
CA VAL A 344 -1.92 1.28 -2.99
C VAL A 344 -2.83 0.19 -2.44
N CYS A 345 -2.86 -1.00 -3.03
CA CYS A 345 -3.65 -2.13 -2.53
C CYS A 345 -3.21 -2.55 -1.12
N ARG A 346 -1.90 -2.53 -0.84
CA ARG A 346 -1.36 -2.77 0.50
C ARG A 346 -1.78 -1.70 1.52
N LEU A 347 -1.81 -0.43 1.12
CA LEU A 347 -2.29 0.65 2.01
C LEU A 347 -3.79 0.48 2.31
N LYS A 348 -4.60 0.17 1.30
CA LYS A 348 -6.05 -0.12 1.44
C LYS A 348 -6.30 -1.31 2.35
N SER A 349 -5.52 -2.40 2.22
CA SER A 349 -5.68 -3.59 3.07
C SER A 349 -5.38 -3.35 4.54
N CYS A 350 -4.73 -2.23 4.87
CA CYS A 350 -4.34 -1.84 6.23
C CYS A 350 -5.06 -0.60 6.74
N ASP A 351 -6.09 -0.13 6.02
CA ASP A 351 -6.83 1.11 6.30
C ASP A 351 -5.93 2.35 6.48
N TYR A 352 -4.75 2.34 5.85
CA TYR A 352 -3.83 3.46 5.89
C TYR A 352 -4.30 4.57 4.95
N PRO A 353 -4.02 5.85 5.28
CA PRO A 353 -4.38 6.95 4.41
C PRO A 353 -3.70 6.79 3.05
N ILE A 354 -4.49 6.95 1.98
CA ILE A 354 -3.95 7.03 0.63
C ILE A 354 -3.24 8.38 0.51
N PRO A 355 -1.94 8.39 0.18
CA PRO A 355 -1.19 9.63 0.12
C PRO A 355 -1.68 10.51 -1.03
N PRO A 356 -1.45 11.83 -0.95
CA PRO A 356 -1.69 12.73 -2.06
C PRO A 356 -0.98 12.28 -3.35
N PRO A 357 -1.47 12.69 -4.53
CA PRO A 357 -0.77 12.46 -5.79
C PRO A 357 0.69 12.94 -5.70
N LEU A 358 1.61 12.23 -6.37
CA LEU A 358 3.06 12.47 -6.41
C LEU A 358 3.84 12.08 -5.14
N VAL A 359 3.19 11.91 -3.99
CA VAL A 359 3.91 11.53 -2.77
C VAL A 359 4.47 10.11 -2.88
N LEU A 360 3.75 9.17 -3.50
CA LEU A 360 4.28 7.82 -3.73
C LEU A 360 5.43 7.84 -4.75
N GLU A 361 5.22 8.60 -5.82
CA GLU A 361 6.10 8.72 -6.97
C GLU A 361 7.44 9.39 -6.62
N PHE A 362 7.46 10.23 -5.58
CA PHE A 362 8.66 10.84 -5.03
C PHE A 362 9.17 10.17 -3.75
N ASN A 363 8.93 8.86 -3.58
CA ASN A 363 9.43 8.03 -2.47
C ASN A 363 8.98 8.50 -1.08
N GLY A 364 7.76 9.05 -0.99
CA GLY A 364 7.13 9.39 0.27
C GLY A 364 7.01 8.17 1.18
N GLN A 365 7.26 8.37 2.47
CA GLN A 365 7.25 7.30 3.47
C GLN A 365 6.05 7.45 4.39
N LEU A 366 5.37 6.33 4.62
CA LEU A 366 4.40 6.22 5.70
C LEU A 366 5.17 6.15 7.02
N PHE A 367 4.75 6.94 8.01
CA PHE A 367 5.32 6.92 9.35
C PHE A 367 4.27 6.51 10.38
N ASN A 368 4.73 5.95 11.49
CA ASN A 368 3.93 5.44 12.59
C ASN A 368 2.92 4.36 12.15
N HIS A 369 3.38 3.42 11.33
CA HIS A 369 2.59 2.26 10.92
C HIS A 369 2.89 1.03 11.81
N PHE A 370 2.03 0.01 11.78
CA PHE A 370 2.09 -1.12 12.72
C PHE A 370 3.22 -2.13 12.43
N GLU A 371 3.77 -2.11 11.23
CA GLU A 371 4.86 -2.99 10.77
C GLU A 371 6.25 -2.46 11.15
N GLU A 372 6.34 -1.25 11.71
CA GLU A 372 7.64 -0.72 12.14
C GLU A 372 8.22 -1.57 13.28
N CYS A 373 9.35 -2.20 13.00
CA CYS A 373 10.12 -2.90 14.01
C CYS A 373 10.78 -1.92 15.00
N PHE A 374 11.09 -2.41 16.20
CA PHE A 374 11.82 -1.64 17.22
C PHE A 374 12.81 -2.51 17.98
N GLY A 375 13.84 -1.86 18.54
CA GLY A 375 14.84 -2.55 19.35
C GLY A 375 15.56 -3.68 18.61
N GLU A 376 15.96 -4.72 19.36
CA GLU A 376 16.60 -5.92 18.84
C GLU A 376 15.57 -7.00 18.50
N VAL A 377 15.67 -7.56 17.30
CA VAL A 377 14.76 -8.58 16.79
C VAL A 377 15.32 -9.98 17.03
N LEU A 378 14.51 -10.86 17.63
CA LEU A 378 14.84 -12.27 17.84
C LEU A 378 13.96 -13.16 16.95
N PRO A 379 14.53 -13.79 15.91
CA PRO A 379 13.81 -14.74 15.08
C PRO A 379 13.57 -16.05 15.84
N TRP A 380 12.47 -16.72 15.51
CA TRP A 380 12.22 -18.07 16.03
C TRP A 380 13.26 -19.07 15.48
N LYS A 381 13.55 -20.15 16.21
CA LYS A 381 14.47 -21.19 15.73
C LYS A 381 13.93 -21.82 14.44
N GLY A 382 14.69 -21.74 13.35
CA GLY A 382 14.26 -22.23 12.04
C GLY A 382 13.41 -21.22 11.25
N TYR A 383 13.46 -19.94 11.62
CA TYR A 383 12.80 -18.86 10.89
C TYR A 383 13.20 -18.89 9.40
N PRO A 384 12.22 -18.98 8.48
CA PRO A 384 12.49 -19.32 7.09
C PRO A 384 13.06 -18.15 6.27
N TYR A 385 13.00 -16.92 6.78
CA TYR A 385 13.30 -15.69 6.03
C TYR A 385 14.67 -15.07 6.37
N GLY A 386 15.54 -15.77 7.10
CA GLY A 386 16.95 -15.38 7.28
C GLY A 386 17.26 -14.55 8.52
N HIS A 387 18.35 -13.78 8.46
CA HIS A 387 18.72 -12.87 9.55
C HIS A 387 17.70 -11.72 9.62
N PRO A 388 17.20 -11.38 10.82
CA PRO A 388 16.20 -10.35 10.98
C PRO A 388 16.72 -8.99 10.48
N PRO A 389 15.83 -8.06 10.08
CA PRO A 389 16.22 -6.70 9.76
C PRO A 389 17.04 -6.09 10.90
N SER A 390 18.09 -5.33 10.56
CA SER A 390 19.09 -4.76 11.45
C SER A 390 18.47 -3.89 12.54
N GLY A 391 18.05 -4.50 13.65
CA GLY A 391 17.43 -3.85 14.79
C GLY A 391 18.46 -3.55 15.87
N SER A 392 19.11 -2.39 15.77
CA SER A 392 20.03 -1.82 16.77
C SER A 392 21.35 -2.56 17.04
N GLU A 393 22.39 -1.80 17.40
CA GLU A 393 23.69 -2.33 17.89
C GLU A 393 23.61 -2.90 19.31
N LYS A 394 22.46 -2.78 20.00
CA LYS A 394 22.32 -3.19 21.40
C LYS A 394 21.83 -4.63 21.48
N CYS A 395 22.64 -5.50 22.08
CA CYS A 395 22.23 -6.85 22.46
C CYS A 395 21.34 -6.82 23.71
N VAL A 396 20.05 -6.54 23.54
CA VAL A 396 19.00 -6.59 24.56
C VAL A 396 18.78 -8.03 25.03
N TRP A 397 18.70 -9.01 24.11
CA TRP A 397 18.43 -10.41 24.46
C TRP A 397 19.56 -11.02 25.30
N ASN A 398 20.81 -10.58 25.11
CA ASN A 398 21.96 -11.02 25.91
C ASN A 398 21.94 -10.53 27.36
N GLN A 399 21.08 -9.54 27.68
CA GLN A 399 20.91 -9.04 29.06
C GLN A 399 19.93 -9.88 29.86
N LEU A 400 19.16 -10.74 29.19
CA LEU A 400 18.18 -11.62 29.82
C LEU A 400 18.78 -13.02 30.03
N PRO A 401 18.47 -13.67 31.16
CA PRO A 401 18.77 -15.08 31.38
C PRO A 401 18.23 -15.99 30.25
N LYS A 402 18.98 -17.06 29.94
CA LYS A 402 18.70 -17.93 28.78
C LYS A 402 17.31 -18.57 28.82
N ASP A 403 16.84 -18.94 30.01
CA ASP A 403 15.51 -19.49 30.28
C ASP A 403 14.41 -18.49 29.92
N ILE A 404 14.58 -17.21 30.24
CA ILE A 404 13.64 -16.15 29.87
C ILE A 404 13.62 -15.96 28.36
N VAL A 405 14.79 -15.96 27.71
CA VAL A 405 14.90 -15.84 26.24
C VAL A 405 14.22 -17.02 25.53
N THR A 406 14.21 -18.22 26.13
CA THR A 406 13.48 -19.37 25.58
C THR A 406 11.96 -19.32 25.83
N ASP A 407 11.53 -18.61 26.87
CA ASP A 407 10.16 -18.62 27.35
C ASP A 407 9.31 -17.48 26.80
N VAL A 408 9.88 -16.28 26.70
CA VAL A 408 9.22 -15.09 26.16
C VAL A 408 8.60 -15.35 24.77
N PRO A 409 9.28 -15.99 23.81
CA PRO A 409 8.70 -16.32 22.51
C PRO A 409 7.44 -17.20 22.59
N ARG A 410 7.20 -17.92 23.68
CA ARG A 410 6.05 -18.84 23.87
C ARG A 410 4.89 -18.21 24.64
N ARG A 411 5.02 -16.95 25.06
CA ARG A 411 3.99 -16.22 25.83
C ARG A 411 3.58 -14.89 25.22
N VAL A 412 4.42 -14.31 24.38
CA VAL A 412 4.10 -13.07 23.65
C VAL A 412 3.51 -13.42 22.29
N VAL A 413 2.37 -12.85 21.95
CA VAL A 413 1.60 -13.08 20.71
C VAL A 413 1.46 -11.80 19.89
N SER A 414 1.24 -11.94 18.58
CA SER A 414 0.83 -10.83 17.70
C SER A 414 -0.68 -10.90 17.52
N LEU A 415 -1.37 -9.76 17.62
CA LEU A 415 -2.81 -9.66 17.34
C LEU A 415 -3.06 -8.65 16.23
N ALA A 416 -4.13 -8.88 15.49
CA ALA A 416 -4.67 -7.92 14.56
C ALA A 416 -6.19 -7.98 14.56
N SER A 417 -6.84 -6.83 14.37
CA SER A 417 -8.27 -6.74 14.17
C SER A 417 -8.60 -6.36 12.73
N PHE A 418 -9.70 -6.90 12.22
CA PHE A 418 -10.09 -6.75 10.82
C PHE A 418 -11.57 -6.39 10.69
N ASN A 419 -11.86 -5.48 9.77
CA ASN A 419 -13.19 -5.30 9.20
C ASN A 419 -13.21 -5.98 7.83
N GLY A 420 -13.80 -7.18 7.77
CA GLY A 420 -13.71 -8.05 6.60
C GLY A 420 -12.25 -8.41 6.28
N TYR A 421 -11.74 -7.92 5.15
CA TYR A 421 -10.34 -8.12 4.73
C TYR A 421 -9.40 -6.97 5.08
N VAL A 422 -9.93 -5.87 5.62
CA VAL A 422 -9.16 -4.67 5.94
C VAL A 422 -8.71 -4.75 7.39
N ARG A 423 -7.40 -4.73 7.62
CA ARG A 423 -6.85 -4.68 8.97
C ARG A 423 -6.96 -3.28 9.53
N THR A 424 -7.62 -3.12 10.67
CA THR A 424 -7.85 -1.83 11.33
C THR A 424 -6.79 -1.54 12.39
N PHE A 425 -6.35 -2.57 13.12
CA PHE A 425 -5.33 -2.44 14.17
C PHE A 425 -4.42 -3.65 14.21
N ALA A 426 -3.18 -3.46 14.65
CA ALA A 426 -2.27 -4.56 14.98
C ALA A 426 -1.43 -4.22 16.21
N CYS A 427 -1.17 -5.22 17.04
CA CYS A 427 -0.48 -5.02 18.31
C CYS A 427 0.11 -6.32 18.86
N THR A 428 0.69 -6.22 20.04
CA THR A 428 1.20 -7.37 20.81
C THR A 428 0.22 -7.71 21.94
N GLY A 429 0.21 -8.96 22.37
CA GLY A 429 -0.42 -9.39 23.60
C GLY A 429 0.45 -10.35 24.42
N LEU A 430 0.08 -10.51 25.69
CA LEU A 430 0.69 -11.44 26.62
C LEU A 430 -0.31 -12.55 26.98
N LEU A 431 0.07 -13.80 26.77
CA LEU A 431 -0.66 -14.96 27.29
C LEU A 431 -0.55 -14.98 28.82
N ILE A 432 -1.69 -14.96 29.50
CA ILE A 432 -1.79 -15.00 30.96
C ILE A 432 -2.71 -16.12 31.42
N LYS A 433 -2.46 -16.61 32.63
CA LYS A 433 -3.40 -17.50 33.33
C LYS A 433 -4.51 -16.66 33.95
N TRP A 434 -5.76 -16.98 33.64
CA TRP A 434 -6.90 -16.31 34.26
C TRP A 434 -7.06 -16.75 35.73
N HIS A 435 -7.42 -15.80 36.59
CA HIS A 435 -7.73 -16.06 38.00
C HIS A 435 -9.21 -16.49 38.12
N GLY A 436 -9.53 -17.63 38.75
CA GLY A 436 -10.92 -18.11 38.85
C GLY A 436 -11.07 -19.60 39.18
N SER A 437 -12.32 -20.06 39.33
CA SER A 437 -12.70 -21.41 39.84
C SER A 437 -12.26 -22.58 38.94
N LYS A 438 -11.77 -22.29 37.73
CA LYS A 438 -11.02 -23.24 36.88
C LYS A 438 -9.72 -22.58 36.37
N ALA A 439 -8.72 -22.48 37.25
CA ALA A 439 -7.39 -21.83 37.07
C ALA A 439 -6.50 -22.36 35.91
N LYS A 440 -7.06 -22.95 34.85
CA LYS A 440 -6.35 -23.47 33.67
C LYS A 440 -6.69 -22.74 32.37
N HIS A 441 -7.57 -21.74 32.38
CA HIS A 441 -7.90 -21.02 31.15
C HIS A 441 -6.82 -19.98 30.82
N THR A 442 -6.25 -20.10 29.62
CA THR A 442 -5.26 -19.15 29.11
C THR A 442 -5.99 -18.11 28.28
N VAL A 443 -5.76 -16.85 28.60
CA VAL A 443 -6.29 -15.70 27.85
C VAL A 443 -5.14 -14.78 27.47
N ILE A 444 -5.44 -13.79 26.62
CA ILE A 444 -4.47 -12.83 26.14
C ILE A 444 -4.81 -11.47 26.73
N LEU A 445 -3.87 -10.90 27.46
CA LEU A 445 -3.89 -9.50 27.87
C LEU A 445 -3.32 -8.63 26.75
N THR A 446 -4.07 -7.62 26.33
CA THR A 446 -3.64 -6.65 25.32
C THR A 446 -4.34 -5.29 25.51
N SER A 447 -4.10 -4.37 24.58
CA SER A 447 -4.68 -3.03 24.56
C SER A 447 -6.11 -3.04 24.03
N ALA A 448 -7.03 -2.30 24.65
CA ALA A 448 -8.40 -2.15 24.14
C ALA A 448 -8.46 -1.43 22.78
N SER A 449 -7.40 -0.69 22.40
CA SER A 449 -7.24 -0.12 21.06
C SER A 449 -7.40 -1.14 19.93
N LEU A 450 -7.20 -2.45 20.20
CA LEU A 450 -7.44 -3.51 19.23
C LEU A 450 -8.90 -3.55 18.73
N VAL A 451 -9.87 -3.16 19.56
CA VAL A 451 -11.30 -3.29 19.28
C VAL A 451 -12.05 -1.95 19.31
N ARG A 452 -11.33 -0.83 19.40
CA ARG A 452 -11.95 0.51 19.40
C ARG A 452 -12.52 0.86 18.02
N GLY A 453 -13.64 1.57 18.01
CA GLY A 453 -14.26 2.07 16.80
C GLY A 453 -13.42 3.16 16.14
N ARG A 454 -13.37 3.16 14.80
CA ARG A 454 -12.60 4.13 14.00
C ARG A 454 -13.07 5.58 14.21
N CYS A 455 -14.39 5.78 14.32
CA CYS A 455 -15.01 7.10 14.39
C CYS A 455 -15.20 7.60 15.83
N ASN A 456 -15.21 6.68 16.80
CA ASN A 456 -15.38 6.99 18.21
C ASN A 456 -14.51 6.07 19.06
N GLU A 457 -13.36 6.59 19.49
CA GLU A 457 -12.39 5.85 20.31
C GLU A 457 -12.92 5.51 21.70
N ASP A 458 -14.05 6.09 22.12
CA ASP A 458 -14.71 5.81 23.42
C ASP A 458 -15.71 4.65 23.32
N SER A 459 -15.80 3.98 22.17
CA SER A 459 -16.67 2.83 21.94
C SER A 459 -15.91 1.68 21.30
N ILE A 460 -16.41 0.46 21.50
CA ILE A 460 -15.90 -0.73 20.81
C ILE A 460 -16.68 -0.98 19.52
N ASP A 461 -15.99 -1.54 18.52
CA ASP A 461 -16.59 -2.01 17.28
C ASP A 461 -16.72 -3.54 17.30
N ASN A 462 -17.93 -4.01 17.55
CA ASN A 462 -18.26 -5.44 17.64
C ASN A 462 -18.26 -6.14 16.28
N SER A 463 -18.15 -5.41 15.16
CA SER A 463 -18.06 -6.00 13.83
C SER A 463 -16.64 -6.52 13.51
N LEU A 464 -15.64 -6.11 14.31
CA LEU A 464 -14.26 -6.51 14.10
C LEU A 464 -14.02 -7.98 14.45
N THR A 465 -13.30 -8.67 13.58
CA THR A 465 -12.75 -10.00 13.86
C THR A 465 -11.34 -9.87 14.41
N ILE A 466 -10.95 -10.74 15.34
CA ILE A 466 -9.62 -10.75 15.94
C ILE A 466 -8.86 -11.99 15.47
N GLU A 467 -7.66 -11.79 14.97
CA GLU A 467 -6.72 -12.88 14.67
C GLU A 467 -5.50 -12.80 15.58
N VAL A 468 -5.05 -13.98 16.02
CA VAL A 468 -3.90 -14.14 16.92
C VAL A 468 -2.88 -15.05 16.27
N PHE A 469 -1.61 -14.64 16.33
CA PHE A 469 -0.48 -15.35 15.77
C PHE A 469 0.59 -15.62 16.84
N LEU A 470 1.05 -16.86 16.89
CA LEU A 470 2.18 -17.29 17.71
C LEU A 470 3.11 -18.19 16.89
N PRO A 471 4.38 -17.81 16.69
CA PRO A 471 5.33 -18.70 16.05
C PRO A 471 5.58 -20.00 16.84
N PRO A 472 5.89 -21.13 16.17
CA PRO A 472 5.95 -21.28 14.72
C PRO A 472 4.58 -21.61 14.13
N ASN A 473 4.15 -20.86 13.11
CA ASN A 473 2.97 -21.14 12.26
C ASN A 473 1.65 -21.42 13.01
N GLN A 474 1.46 -20.89 14.22
CA GLN A 474 0.19 -21.03 14.95
C GLN A 474 -0.65 -19.78 14.71
N HIS A 475 -1.86 -20.00 14.23
CA HIS A 475 -2.86 -18.97 13.93
C HIS A 475 -4.21 -19.42 14.48
N ALA A 476 -4.93 -18.49 15.11
CA ALA A 476 -6.26 -18.74 15.65
C ALA A 476 -7.09 -17.45 15.65
N GLY A 477 -8.39 -17.59 15.51
CA GLY A 477 -9.33 -16.51 15.84
C GLY A 477 -9.35 -16.24 17.35
N GLY A 478 -9.55 -14.98 17.71
CA GLY A 478 -9.75 -14.54 19.08
C GLY A 478 -11.18 -14.07 19.33
N THR A 479 -11.66 -14.23 20.56
CA THR A 479 -12.94 -13.66 21.03
C THR A 479 -12.69 -12.66 22.15
N LEU A 480 -13.26 -11.47 22.06
CA LEU A 480 -13.16 -10.46 23.12
C LEU A 480 -14.03 -10.89 24.32
N GLU A 481 -13.40 -11.14 25.46
CA GLU A 481 -14.08 -11.61 26.68
C GLU A 481 -14.36 -10.48 27.67
N PHE A 482 -13.44 -9.53 27.77
CA PHE A 482 -13.53 -8.41 28.70
C PHE A 482 -12.72 -7.23 28.17
N TYR A 483 -13.17 -6.01 28.49
CA TYR A 483 -12.42 -4.80 28.22
C TYR A 483 -12.67 -3.73 29.28
N ASN A 484 -11.73 -2.79 29.39
CA ASN A 484 -11.86 -1.57 30.15
C ASN A 484 -11.23 -0.43 29.32
N LEU A 485 -12.06 0.50 28.83
CA LEU A 485 -11.59 1.56 27.93
C LEU A 485 -10.75 2.61 28.67
N ASP A 486 -11.07 2.91 29.93
CA ASP A 486 -10.34 3.91 30.75
C ASP A 486 -8.88 3.54 30.96
N TYR A 487 -8.63 2.27 31.30
CA TYR A 487 -7.30 1.70 31.45
C TYR A 487 -6.75 1.12 30.13
N ASN A 488 -7.53 1.17 29.06
CA ASN A 488 -7.20 0.62 27.75
C ASN A 488 -6.76 -0.86 27.80
N ILE A 489 -7.49 -1.69 28.54
CA ILE A 489 -7.26 -3.13 28.71
C ILE A 489 -8.26 -3.92 27.88
N ALA A 490 -7.81 -4.95 27.17
CA ALA A 490 -8.66 -5.98 26.60
C ALA A 490 -8.14 -7.38 26.95
N ILE A 491 -9.09 -8.30 27.14
CA ILE A 491 -8.86 -9.72 27.36
C ILE A 491 -9.48 -10.49 26.21
N VAL A 492 -8.66 -11.27 25.53
CA VAL A 492 -9.06 -12.06 24.36
C VAL A 492 -8.84 -13.54 24.66
N SER A 493 -9.87 -14.37 24.46
CA SER A 493 -9.74 -15.84 24.49
C SER A 493 -9.36 -16.36 23.11
N LEU A 494 -8.70 -17.52 23.08
CA LEU A 494 -8.36 -18.21 21.84
C LEU A 494 -9.47 -19.19 21.46
N ASN A 495 -9.96 -19.09 20.22
CA ASN A 495 -10.96 -20.04 19.71
C ASN A 495 -10.34 -21.43 19.49
N LYS A 496 -9.01 -21.49 19.34
CA LYS A 496 -8.23 -22.72 19.24
C LYS A 496 -6.96 -22.58 20.07
N ASN A 497 -6.70 -23.57 20.93
CA ASN A 497 -5.51 -23.57 21.77
C ASN A 497 -4.22 -23.67 20.94
N PHE A 498 -3.22 -22.91 21.36
CA PHE A 498 -1.85 -23.02 20.87
C PHE A 498 -1.07 -24.09 21.63
N ASN A 499 -0.13 -24.72 20.93
CA ASN A 499 0.77 -25.72 21.45
C ASN A 499 2.03 -25.08 22.07
N ALA A 500 2.56 -25.74 23.11
CA ALA A 500 3.82 -25.36 23.77
C ALA A 500 3.88 -23.92 24.32
N ILE A 501 2.73 -23.35 24.66
CA ILE A 501 2.62 -22.03 25.29
C ILE A 501 3.16 -22.03 26.73
N ARG A 502 3.61 -20.85 27.20
CA ARG A 502 4.04 -20.63 28.58
C ARG A 502 3.36 -19.38 29.18
N PRO A 503 2.05 -19.42 29.46
CA PRO A 503 1.31 -18.26 29.95
C PRO A 503 1.88 -17.76 31.27
N ASP A 504 1.94 -16.43 31.42
CA ASP A 504 2.40 -15.75 32.61
C ASP A 504 1.33 -15.79 33.71
N ASP A 505 1.75 -15.91 34.96
CA ASP A 505 0.86 -15.76 36.11
C ASP A 505 1.06 -14.38 36.73
N ILE A 506 0.32 -13.42 36.19
CA ILE A 506 0.39 -12.04 36.63
C ILE A 506 -0.28 -11.81 37.99
N PHE A 507 -0.99 -12.79 38.56
CA PHE A 507 -1.68 -12.65 39.84
C PHE A 507 -0.78 -13.06 41.01
N THR A 508 0.18 -13.95 40.79
CA THR A 508 1.15 -14.35 41.80
C THR A 508 2.09 -13.21 42.19
N LYS A 509 2.22 -12.91 43.49
CA LYS A 509 3.10 -11.84 43.98
C LYS A 509 4.57 -12.23 43.81
N ASN A 510 5.24 -11.62 42.84
CA ASN A 510 6.70 -11.69 42.76
C ASN A 510 7.33 -10.75 43.80
N ALA A 511 8.50 -11.12 44.31
CA ALA A 511 9.30 -10.26 45.19
C ALA A 511 9.45 -8.87 44.57
N GLN A 512 9.27 -7.83 45.39
CA GLN A 512 9.29 -6.44 44.93
C GLN A 512 10.70 -6.06 44.45
N ASN A 513 10.97 -6.28 43.17
CA ASN A 513 12.31 -6.05 42.64
C ASN A 513 12.54 -4.54 42.44
N LYS A 514 13.54 -3.98 43.12
CA LYS A 514 13.96 -2.57 43.03
C LYS A 514 14.68 -2.24 41.70
N CYS A 515 14.72 -3.18 40.76
CA CYS A 515 15.44 -2.99 39.49
C CYS A 515 14.75 -1.91 38.67
N LYS A 516 15.49 -0.84 38.34
CA LYS A 516 14.99 0.22 37.45
C LYS A 516 15.02 -0.21 35.98
N LYS A 517 15.86 -1.20 35.63
CA LYS A 517 16.04 -1.68 34.25
C LYS A 517 14.90 -2.59 33.82
N VAL A 518 14.34 -2.25 32.67
CA VAL A 518 13.19 -2.93 32.07
C VAL A 518 13.41 -3.19 30.60
N VAL A 519 12.71 -4.18 30.07
CA VAL A 519 12.71 -4.57 28.66
C VAL A 519 11.27 -4.60 28.16
N ALA A 520 10.98 -3.76 27.16
CA ALA A 520 9.70 -3.76 26.47
C ALA A 520 9.77 -4.77 25.33
N ILE A 521 8.80 -5.69 25.26
CA ILE A 521 8.76 -6.77 24.28
C ILE A 521 7.53 -6.61 23.38
N GLY A 522 7.71 -6.85 22.09
CA GLY A 522 6.66 -6.79 21.07
C GLY A 522 6.79 -7.90 20.04
N ARG A 523 5.79 -8.02 19.17
CA ARG A 523 5.88 -8.74 17.90
C ARG A 523 5.52 -7.85 16.74
N ASP A 524 6.21 -8.03 15.62
CA ASP A 524 5.90 -7.26 14.42
C ASP A 524 4.62 -7.80 13.75
N ALA A 525 3.86 -6.92 13.11
CA ALA A 525 2.55 -7.25 12.57
C ALA A 525 2.58 -8.06 11.26
N LYS A 526 3.75 -8.22 10.63
CA LYS A 526 3.89 -8.76 9.27
C LYS A 526 4.51 -10.15 9.26
N LEU A 527 5.65 -10.29 9.92
CA LEU A 527 6.47 -11.48 10.03
C LEU A 527 6.38 -12.13 11.41
N HIS A 528 5.75 -11.46 12.38
CA HIS A 528 5.54 -11.93 13.75
C HIS A 528 6.84 -12.25 14.51
N LEU A 529 7.96 -11.66 14.11
CA LEU A 529 9.24 -11.67 14.79
C LEU A 529 9.11 -11.04 16.18
N LEU A 530 9.83 -11.62 17.14
CA LEU A 530 9.88 -11.08 18.49
C LEU A 530 10.86 -9.91 18.53
N MET A 531 10.53 -8.87 19.27
CA MET A 531 11.30 -7.63 19.32
C MET A 531 11.45 -7.17 20.76
N ALA A 532 12.59 -6.59 21.12
CA ALA A 532 12.82 -6.07 22.46
C ALA A 532 13.62 -4.77 22.50
N ALA A 533 13.20 -3.83 23.34
CA ALA A 533 13.94 -2.61 23.64
C ALA A 533 14.20 -2.50 25.15
N SER A 534 15.46 -2.33 25.53
CA SER A 534 15.84 -2.07 26.93
C SER A 534 15.72 -0.59 27.29
N GLY A 535 15.47 -0.33 28.56
CA GLY A 535 15.36 1.01 29.13
C GLY A 535 15.24 0.96 30.65
N GLU A 536 14.82 2.07 31.23
CA GLU A 536 14.63 2.24 32.66
C GLU A 536 13.29 2.91 32.96
N VAL A 537 12.69 2.57 34.09
CA VAL A 537 11.46 3.22 34.58
C VAL A 537 11.79 4.64 35.04
N LYS A 538 11.07 5.62 34.52
CA LYS A 538 11.20 7.02 34.93
C LYS A 538 10.46 7.27 36.26
N PRO A 539 10.98 8.16 37.12
CA PRO A 539 10.38 8.46 38.42
C PRO A 539 9.13 9.36 38.35
N GLY A 540 8.78 9.92 37.19
CA GLY A 540 7.62 10.81 37.05
C GLY A 540 6.92 10.73 35.70
N ASN A 541 5.70 11.27 35.64
CA ASN A 541 4.78 11.19 34.51
C ASN A 541 4.79 12.44 33.60
N LYS A 542 5.69 13.40 33.87
CA LYS A 542 5.82 14.63 33.06
C LYS A 542 6.17 14.28 31.61
N GLY A 543 5.29 14.65 30.66
CA GLY A 543 5.47 14.45 29.22
C GLY A 543 4.63 13.31 28.60
N CYS A 544 3.81 12.59 29.40
CA CYS A 544 2.88 11.59 28.89
C CYS A 544 1.68 12.28 28.21
N LYS A 545 1.28 11.84 27.00
CA LYS A 545 0.04 12.28 26.35
C LYS A 545 -1.14 11.33 26.59
N VAL A 546 -0.96 10.29 27.39
CA VAL A 546 -1.93 9.20 27.56
C VAL A 546 -2.99 9.52 28.62
N VAL A 547 -4.18 8.98 28.40
CA VAL A 547 -5.49 9.25 29.03
C VAL A 547 -5.58 9.05 30.55
N CYS A 548 -4.65 8.33 31.18
CA CYS A 548 -4.79 7.90 32.59
C CYS A 548 -3.61 8.31 33.47
N GLU A 549 -3.88 8.93 34.62
CA GLU A 549 -2.89 9.38 35.63
C GLU A 549 -2.04 8.23 36.20
N ASP A 550 -2.56 7.00 36.13
CA ASP A 550 -1.92 5.79 36.68
C ASP A 550 -0.82 5.21 35.77
N VAL A 551 -0.65 5.76 34.57
CA VAL A 551 0.38 5.32 33.61
C VAL A 551 1.76 5.79 34.09
N ARG A 552 2.77 4.92 33.93
CA ARG A 552 4.17 5.24 34.19
C ARG A 552 4.94 5.29 32.88
N LEU A 553 6.14 5.88 32.91
CA LEU A 553 6.99 6.03 31.74
C LEU A 553 8.24 5.15 31.85
N SER A 554 8.70 4.59 30.74
CA SER A 554 10.03 3.98 30.59
C SER A 554 10.81 4.63 29.45
N THR A 555 12.15 4.53 29.50
CA THR A 555 13.03 4.99 28.42
C THR A 555 13.17 3.97 27.27
N CYS A 556 12.44 2.86 27.33
CA CYS A 556 12.35 1.92 26.21
C CYS A 556 11.85 2.67 24.98
N LYS A 557 12.47 2.43 23.82
CA LYS A 557 12.06 3.01 22.54
C LYS A 557 11.29 1.96 21.75
N ILE A 558 9.97 2.03 21.80
CA ILE A 558 9.09 1.12 21.03
C ILE A 558 8.42 1.85 19.85
N LYS A 559 7.76 1.05 19.01
CA LYS A 559 6.86 1.49 17.94
C LYS A 559 5.45 0.96 18.21
N LYS A 560 4.48 1.28 17.34
CA LYS A 560 3.08 0.83 17.48
C LYS A 560 2.94 -0.68 17.66
N ALA A 561 3.81 -1.47 17.03
CA ALA A 561 3.86 -2.91 17.19
C ALA A 561 3.96 -3.36 18.68
N GLY A 562 4.58 -2.56 19.54
CA GLY A 562 4.76 -2.87 20.96
C GLY A 562 3.55 -2.56 21.85
N ILE A 563 2.49 -1.92 21.32
CA ILE A 563 1.24 -1.66 22.05
C ILE A 563 0.68 -2.99 22.57
N GLY A 564 0.22 -3.02 23.82
CA GLY A 564 -0.33 -4.23 24.46
C GLY A 564 0.72 -5.29 24.84
N GLY A 565 1.98 -5.11 24.42
CA GLY A 565 3.07 -6.02 24.75
C GLY A 565 3.56 -5.86 26.19
N PRO A 566 4.26 -6.87 26.75
CA PRO A 566 4.72 -6.82 28.12
C PRO A 566 5.96 -5.95 28.29
N LEU A 567 6.02 -5.28 29.44
CA LEU A 567 7.22 -4.71 30.03
C LEU A 567 7.69 -5.66 31.13
N ILE A 568 8.93 -6.13 31.05
CA ILE A 568 9.51 -7.05 32.04
C ILE A 568 10.77 -6.46 32.68
N ASN A 569 11.11 -6.93 33.87
CA ASN A 569 12.43 -6.72 34.46
C ASN A 569 13.45 -7.71 33.87
N LEU A 570 14.73 -7.53 34.19
CA LEU A 570 15.81 -8.44 33.76
C LEU A 570 15.68 -9.87 34.30
N ASP A 571 14.91 -10.06 35.38
CA ASP A 571 14.56 -11.38 35.94
C ASP A 571 13.35 -12.02 35.25
N GLY A 572 12.80 -11.41 34.20
CA GLY A 572 11.65 -11.93 33.45
C GLY A 572 10.30 -11.63 34.08
N SER A 573 10.25 -10.97 35.25
CA SER A 573 9.02 -10.64 35.95
C SER A 573 8.22 -9.55 35.23
N PHE A 574 6.89 -9.75 35.15
CA PHE A 574 5.99 -8.81 34.50
C PHE A 574 5.82 -7.51 35.31
N VAL A 575 6.19 -6.39 34.72
CA VAL A 575 6.13 -5.04 35.31
C VAL A 575 4.85 -4.31 34.91
N GLY A 576 4.39 -4.51 33.67
CA GLY A 576 3.22 -3.84 33.13
C GLY A 576 3.03 -4.04 31.63
N MET A 577 2.05 -3.35 31.06
CA MET A 577 1.69 -3.44 29.64
C MET A 577 2.01 -2.13 28.92
N ASN A 578 2.69 -2.21 27.77
CA ASN A 578 3.17 -1.05 27.01
C ASN A 578 2.06 -0.36 26.21
N PHE A 579 2.18 0.96 26.10
CA PHE A 579 1.40 1.83 25.22
C PHE A 579 2.33 2.67 24.32
N TYR A 580 1.77 3.31 23.30
CA TYR A 580 2.52 4.14 22.37
C TYR A 580 1.76 5.45 22.09
N ASP A 581 2.44 6.58 22.29
CA ASP A 581 1.90 7.92 22.03
C ASP A 581 2.80 8.77 21.11
N GLY A 582 3.89 8.18 20.58
CA GLY A 582 4.86 8.86 19.72
C GLY A 582 5.79 9.85 20.45
N SER A 583 5.78 9.91 21.79
CA SER A 583 6.56 10.89 22.58
C SER A 583 8.06 10.57 22.72
N GLY A 584 8.55 9.49 22.10
CA GLY A 584 9.96 9.04 22.19
C GLY A 584 10.32 8.32 23.50
N VAL A 585 9.38 8.27 24.46
CA VAL A 585 9.38 7.39 25.62
C VAL A 585 8.22 6.40 25.51
N THR A 586 8.22 5.36 26.35
CA THR A 586 7.14 4.36 26.34
C THR A 586 6.28 4.51 27.60
N PRO A 587 5.03 4.96 27.47
CA PRO A 587 4.05 4.83 28.54
C PRO A 587 3.67 3.36 28.77
N PHE A 588 3.41 2.98 30.01
CA PHE A 588 2.96 1.63 30.33
C PHE A 588 2.01 1.62 31.53
N LEU A 589 1.06 0.69 31.53
CA LEU A 589 0.16 0.45 32.65
C LEU A 589 0.81 -0.54 33.64
N PRO A 590 1.05 -0.15 34.91
CA PRO A 590 1.69 -1.04 35.87
C PRO A 590 0.85 -2.29 36.19
N ARG A 591 1.53 -3.42 36.42
CA ARG A 591 0.92 -4.72 36.77
C ARG A 591 -0.14 -4.62 37.86
N HIS A 592 0.14 -3.90 38.96
CA HIS A 592 -0.79 -3.82 40.08
C HIS A 592 -2.13 -3.15 39.72
N LYS A 593 -2.14 -2.23 38.75
CA LYS A 593 -3.38 -1.63 38.22
C LYS A 593 -4.13 -2.62 37.34
N ILE A 594 -3.42 -3.32 36.45
CA ILE A 594 -4.00 -4.38 35.61
C ILE A 594 -4.67 -5.44 36.50
N VAL A 595 -3.93 -5.98 37.47
CA VAL A 595 -4.46 -6.97 38.42
C VAL A 595 -5.67 -6.43 39.17
N LYS A 596 -5.62 -5.18 39.68
CA LYS A 596 -6.76 -4.57 40.37
C LYS A 596 -8.03 -4.50 39.50
N VAL A 597 -7.89 -4.20 38.21
CA VAL A 597 -9.02 -4.16 37.27
C VAL A 597 -9.54 -5.58 37.00
N LEU A 598 -8.65 -6.52 36.68
CA LEU A 598 -9.04 -7.88 36.34
C LEU A 598 -9.63 -8.63 37.55
N SER A 599 -9.11 -8.41 38.76
CA SER A 599 -9.61 -9.01 40.01
C SER A 599 -11.05 -8.65 40.39
N ARG A 600 -11.70 -7.75 39.66
CA ARG A 600 -13.13 -7.44 39.82
C ARG A 600 -14.04 -8.37 39.01
N VAL A 601 -13.46 -9.21 38.16
CA VAL A 601 -14.18 -10.08 37.22
C VAL A 601 -13.89 -11.54 37.58
N ASN A 602 -14.86 -12.22 38.19
CA ASN A 602 -14.67 -13.58 38.71
C ASN A 602 -14.84 -14.68 37.65
N SER A 603 -15.59 -14.44 36.58
CA SER A 603 -15.84 -15.40 35.49
C SER A 603 -15.92 -14.71 34.15
N LEU A 604 -15.35 -15.32 33.11
CA LEU A 604 -15.44 -14.79 31.74
C LEU A 604 -16.75 -15.24 31.06
N PRO A 605 -17.30 -14.47 30.11
CA PRO A 605 -18.52 -14.85 29.37
C PRO A 605 -18.47 -16.26 28.77
N SER A 606 -17.33 -16.68 28.22
CA SER A 606 -17.15 -18.05 27.69
C SER A 606 -17.22 -19.14 28.76
N GLU A 607 -16.99 -18.83 30.03
CA GLU A 607 -17.12 -19.78 31.15
C GLU A 607 -18.59 -20.00 31.56
N CYS A 608 -19.47 -19.01 31.34
CA CYS A 608 -20.90 -19.09 31.67
C CYS A 608 -21.70 -19.98 30.71
N ILE A 609 -21.31 -20.08 29.44
CA ILE A 609 -22.04 -20.86 28.41
C ILE A 609 -21.95 -22.38 28.69
N TRP A 610 -20.89 -22.86 29.34
CA TRP A 610 -20.74 -24.28 29.69
C TRP A 610 -21.62 -24.73 30.86
N GLN A 611 -22.20 -23.82 31.65
CA GLN A 611 -23.14 -24.20 32.72
C GLN A 611 -24.51 -24.62 32.18
N TYR A 612 -24.95 -24.09 31.04
CA TYR A 612 -26.24 -24.43 30.43
C TYR A 612 -26.24 -25.71 29.59
N ARG A 613 -25.08 -26.18 29.12
CA ARG A 613 -24.98 -27.43 28.33
C ARG A 613 -24.74 -28.69 29.17
N ALA A 614 -24.39 -28.55 30.45
CA ALA A 614 -24.19 -29.68 31.36
C ALA A 614 -25.40 -29.95 32.27
N SER A 615 -26.48 -29.18 32.10
CA SER A 615 -27.71 -29.26 32.89
C SER A 615 -28.97 -29.52 32.04
N GLY A 616 -28.78 -29.96 30.78
CA GLY A 616 -29.85 -30.37 29.86
C GLY A 616 -29.81 -31.86 29.57
#